data_AF-A0A061QME7-F1
#
_entry.id   AF-A0A061QME7-F1
#
_cell.length_a   1.000
_cell.length_b   1.000
_cell.length_c   1.000
_cell.angle_alpha   90.00
_cell.angle_beta   90.00
_cell.angle_gamma   90.00
#
_symmetry.space_group_name_H-M   'P 1'
#
loop_
_entity.id
_entity.type
_entity.pdbx_description
1 polymer ?
#
loop_
_entity_poly.entity_id
_entity_poly.type
_entity_poly.pdbx_seq_one_letter_code
_entity_poly.pdbx_strand_id
1 'polypeptide(L)'
;MGGSERTPAQSAKDLGSELYANGDYAAAENAFTEALSLATQVDRSELHIFHSNRCAARMQLANVDGALQDAKKCTELAPRWAKGWSRLGACQAQKEGEVLGGGGLLPDRAEPGPWERDIPCAAQQRACPDAPPGEPWRRPR
;
A
#
# COMPACT_ATOMS: atom_id res chain seq x y z
N MET A 1 -28.93 -1.31 16.39
CA MET A 1 -27.58 -1.46 16.98
C MET A 1 -26.91 -2.66 16.30
N GLY A 2 -26.38 -2.47 15.09
CA GLY A 2 -25.64 -3.53 14.39
C GLY A 2 -24.23 -3.53 14.93
N GLY A 3 -23.97 -4.31 15.97
CA GLY A 3 -22.61 -4.53 16.43
C GLY A 3 -21.88 -5.27 15.32
N SER A 4 -20.84 -4.65 14.76
CA SER A 4 -19.83 -5.40 14.00
C SER A 4 -19.24 -6.41 14.96
N GLU A 5 -19.78 -7.63 14.95
CA GLU A 5 -19.24 -8.75 15.70
C GLU A 5 -17.78 -8.88 15.29
N ARG A 6 -16.88 -8.86 16.29
CA ARG A 6 -15.45 -9.06 16.06
C ARG A 6 -15.30 -10.45 15.47
N THR A 7 -15.10 -10.51 14.16
CA THR A 7 -14.86 -11.78 13.47
C THR A 7 -13.56 -12.37 13.97
N PRO A 8 -13.39 -13.71 13.93
CA PRO A 8 -12.12 -14.34 14.30
C PRO A 8 -10.93 -13.75 13.50
N ALA A 9 -11.17 -13.28 12.27
CA ALA A 9 -10.19 -12.55 11.47
C ALA A 9 -9.78 -11.20 12.09
N GLN A 10 -10.74 -10.42 12.62
CA GLN A 10 -10.44 -9.15 13.29
C GLN A 10 -9.65 -9.36 14.58
N SER A 11 -9.95 -10.42 15.35
CA SER A 11 -9.16 -10.80 16.53
C SER A 11 -7.71 -11.15 16.16
N ALA A 12 -7.50 -11.94 15.11
CA ALA A 12 -6.15 -12.26 14.62
C ALA A 12 -5.38 -11.02 14.12
N LYS A 13 -6.09 -10.06 13.51
CA LYS A 13 -5.51 -8.75 13.14
C LYS A 13 -5.08 -7.93 14.35
N ASP A 14 -5.86 -7.95 15.43
CA ASP A 14 -5.50 -7.22 16.65
C ASP A 14 -4.26 -7.83 17.29
N LEU A 15 -4.21 -9.16 17.39
CA LEU A 15 -3.03 -9.90 17.85
C LEU A 15 -1.79 -9.57 16.99
N GLY A 16 -1.93 -9.57 15.66
CA GLY A 16 -0.83 -9.17 14.77
C GLY A 16 -0.38 -7.72 14.97
N SER A 17 -1.31 -6.82 15.35
CA SER A 17 -1.00 -5.42 15.63
C SER A 17 -0.24 -5.26 16.96
N GLU A 18 -0.59 -6.04 17.98
CA GLU A 18 0.15 -6.11 19.24
C GLU A 18 1.57 -6.65 19.02
N LEU A 19 1.71 -7.75 18.28
CA LEU A 19 3.02 -8.31 17.93
C LEU A 19 3.87 -7.31 17.14
N TYR A 20 3.26 -6.58 16.20
CA TYR A 20 3.93 -5.51 15.48
C TYR A 20 4.41 -4.39 16.41
N ALA A 21 3.60 -4.01 17.41
CA ALA A 21 3.97 -3.00 18.40
C ALA A 21 5.09 -3.49 19.34
N ASN A 22 5.15 -4.80 19.62
CA ASN A 22 6.24 -5.42 20.38
C ASN A 22 7.55 -5.55 19.58
N GLY A 23 7.51 -5.33 18.26
CA GLY A 23 8.67 -5.48 17.37
C GLY A 23 8.83 -6.89 16.80
N ASP A 24 7.91 -7.81 17.10
CA ASP A 24 7.91 -9.19 16.62
C ASP A 24 7.22 -9.30 15.24
N TYR A 25 7.87 -8.73 14.22
CA TYR A 25 7.29 -8.65 12.87
C TYR A 25 7.09 -10.01 12.19
N ALA A 26 7.95 -11.00 12.49
CA ALA A 26 7.83 -12.36 11.96
C ALA A 26 6.59 -13.08 12.52
N ALA A 27 6.32 -12.92 13.81
CA ALA A 27 5.11 -13.46 14.45
C ALA A 27 3.86 -12.71 13.94
N ALA A 28 3.97 -11.38 13.78
CA ALA A 28 2.90 -10.57 13.22
C ALA A 28 2.51 -11.01 11.80
N GLU A 29 3.48 -11.32 10.93
CA GLU A 29 3.20 -11.83 9.57
C GLU A 29 2.38 -13.14 9.60
N ASN A 30 2.71 -14.05 10.52
CA ASN A 30 1.96 -15.29 10.69
C ASN A 30 0.52 -15.02 11.16
N ALA A 31 0.35 -14.17 12.17
CA ALA A 31 -0.97 -13.78 12.67
C ALA A 31 -1.83 -13.12 11.58
N PHE A 32 -1.25 -12.24 10.74
CA PHE A 32 -1.97 -11.65 9.61
C PHE A 32 -2.29 -12.66 8.51
N THR A 33 -1.46 -13.68 8.32
CA THR A 33 -1.72 -14.75 7.35
C THR A 33 -2.87 -15.65 7.81
N GLU A 34 -2.93 -15.95 9.11
CA GLU A 34 -4.08 -16.63 9.71
C GLU A 34 -5.36 -15.79 9.57
N ALA A 35 -5.27 -14.49 9.86
CA ALA A 35 -6.38 -13.54 9.66
C ALA A 35 -6.89 -13.55 8.20
N LEU A 36 -5.99 -13.60 7.20
CA LEU A 36 -6.35 -13.69 5.78
C LEU A 36 -7.07 -14.99 5.43
N SER A 37 -6.63 -16.11 6.00
CA SER A 37 -7.28 -17.41 5.80
C SER A 37 -8.72 -17.39 6.31
N LEU A 38 -8.92 -16.86 7.52
CA LEU A 38 -10.23 -16.71 8.15
C LEU A 38 -11.11 -15.69 7.42
N ALA A 39 -10.55 -14.56 7.03
CA ALA A 39 -11.27 -13.49 6.32
C ALA A 39 -11.78 -13.96 4.96
N THR A 40 -11.03 -14.81 4.25
CA THR A 40 -11.45 -15.33 2.95
C THR A 40 -12.74 -16.15 3.04
N GLN A 41 -13.00 -16.77 4.20
CA GLN A 41 -14.18 -17.59 4.45
C GLN A 41 -15.40 -16.79 4.88
N VAL A 42 -15.21 -15.67 5.60
CA VAL A 42 -16.29 -14.92 6.24
C VAL A 42 -16.60 -13.63 5.46
N ASP A 43 -15.60 -12.79 5.21
CA ASP A 43 -15.79 -11.45 4.65
C ASP A 43 -14.65 -11.06 3.70
N ARG A 44 -14.96 -11.04 2.41
CA ARG A 44 -14.00 -10.66 1.36
C ARG A 44 -13.73 -9.14 1.32
N SER A 45 -14.58 -8.35 1.98
CA SER A 45 -14.52 -6.89 1.95
C SER A 45 -13.30 -6.33 2.68
N GLU A 46 -12.89 -6.92 3.81
CA GLU A 46 -11.78 -6.43 4.64
C GLU A 46 -10.41 -7.01 4.28
N LEU A 47 -10.34 -7.93 3.30
CA LEU A 47 -9.09 -8.58 2.90
C LEU A 47 -7.96 -7.61 2.53
N HIS A 48 -8.32 -6.50 1.89
CA HIS A 48 -7.35 -5.45 1.52
C HIS A 48 -6.66 -4.82 2.75
N ILE A 49 -7.34 -4.75 3.90
CA ILE A 49 -6.79 -4.21 5.16
C ILE A 49 -5.75 -5.17 5.72
N PHE A 50 -6.06 -6.47 5.76
CA PHE A 50 -5.14 -7.50 6.26
C PHE A 50 -3.88 -7.62 5.42
N HIS A 51 -4.00 -7.58 4.08
CA HIS A 51 -2.83 -7.54 3.19
C HIS A 51 -1.97 -6.30 3.43
N SER A 52 -2.58 -5.13 3.67
CA SER A 52 -1.84 -3.89 3.99
C SER A 52 -1.09 -3.99 5.32
N ASN A 53 -1.65 -4.64 6.34
CA ASN A 53 -0.98 -4.84 7.61
C ASN A 53 0.17 -5.85 7.51
N ARG A 54 -0.03 -6.94 6.77
CA ARG A 54 1.05 -7.88 6.45
C ARG A 54 2.17 -7.23 5.65
N CYS A 55 1.82 -6.38 4.69
CA CYS A 55 2.77 -5.55 3.95
C CYS A 55 3.61 -4.69 4.89
N ALA A 56 3.02 -4.04 5.89
CA ALA A 56 3.77 -3.26 6.88
C ALA A 56 4.75 -4.13 7.68
N ALA A 57 4.31 -5.30 8.16
CA ALA A 57 5.18 -6.24 8.87
C ALA A 57 6.37 -6.69 7.99
N ARG A 58 6.12 -7.00 6.72
CA ARG A 58 7.17 -7.39 5.76
C ARG A 58 8.16 -6.27 5.45
N MET A 59 7.69 -5.01 5.39
CA MET A 59 8.58 -3.85 5.22
C MET A 59 9.56 -3.73 6.41
N GLN A 60 9.10 -4.01 7.63
CA GLN A 60 9.96 -4.01 8.82
C GLN A 60 10.96 -5.17 8.84
N LEU A 61 10.62 -6.30 8.22
CA LEU A 61 11.52 -7.45 8.00
C LEU A 61 12.51 -7.24 6.84
N ALA A 62 12.56 -6.03 6.25
CA ALA A 62 13.29 -5.74 5.01
C ALA A 62 12.89 -6.63 3.81
N ASN A 63 11.75 -7.32 3.89
CA ASN A 63 11.20 -8.13 2.81
C ASN A 63 10.31 -7.28 1.90
N VAL A 64 10.94 -6.34 1.18
CA VAL A 64 10.25 -5.39 0.31
C VAL A 64 9.58 -6.10 -0.88
N ASP A 65 10.16 -7.19 -1.37
CA ASP A 65 9.59 -7.94 -2.50
C ASP A 65 8.25 -8.61 -2.12
N GLY A 66 8.20 -9.24 -0.94
CA GLY A 66 6.97 -9.79 -0.39
C GLY A 66 5.93 -8.71 -0.05
N ALA A 67 6.37 -7.52 0.39
CA ALA A 67 5.49 -6.38 0.65
C ALA A 67 4.87 -5.84 -0.65
N LEU A 68 5.65 -5.75 -1.74
CA LEU A 68 5.14 -5.33 -3.05
C LEU A 68 4.06 -6.26 -3.59
N GLN A 69 4.23 -7.57 -3.43
CA GLN A 69 3.23 -8.54 -3.86
C GLN A 69 1.91 -8.36 -3.07
N ASP A 70 1.99 -8.08 -1.77
CA ASP A 70 0.81 -7.78 -0.96
C ASP A 70 0.16 -6.46 -1.31
N ALA A 71 0.95 -5.41 -1.57
CA ALA A 71 0.44 -4.12 -1.97
C ALA A 71 -0.28 -4.18 -3.34
N LYS A 72 0.26 -4.95 -4.30
CA LYS A 72 -0.41 -5.22 -5.58
C LYS A 72 -1.76 -5.90 -5.38
N LYS A 73 -1.81 -6.97 -4.57
CA LYS A 73 -3.07 -7.63 -4.21
C LYS A 73 -4.06 -6.68 -3.54
N CYS A 74 -3.60 -5.76 -2.69
CA CYS A 74 -4.47 -4.73 -2.10
C CYS A 74 -5.16 -3.88 -3.17
N THR A 75 -4.39 -3.43 -4.18
CA THR A 75 -4.93 -2.61 -5.28
C THR A 75 -5.86 -3.40 -6.21
N GLU A 76 -5.60 -4.70 -6.40
CA GLU A 76 -6.48 -5.60 -7.17
C GLU A 76 -7.80 -5.86 -6.44
N LEU A 77 -7.76 -6.06 -5.12
CA LEU A 77 -8.94 -6.31 -4.29
C LEU A 77 -9.80 -5.05 -4.11
N ALA A 78 -9.17 -3.91 -3.87
CA ALA A 78 -9.84 -2.66 -3.56
C ALA A 78 -9.21 -1.49 -4.35
N PRO A 79 -9.49 -1.38 -5.66
CA PRO A 79 -8.93 -0.30 -6.49
C PRO A 79 -9.38 1.10 -6.04
N ARG A 80 -10.53 1.19 -5.36
CA ARG A 80 -11.08 2.44 -4.81
C ARG A 80 -10.43 2.85 -3.48
N TRP A 81 -9.54 2.03 -2.91
CA TRP A 81 -8.93 2.28 -1.61
C TRP A 81 -7.60 3.03 -1.76
N ALA A 82 -7.63 4.35 -1.57
CA ALA A 82 -6.46 5.22 -1.73
C ALA A 82 -5.25 4.83 -0.85
N LYS A 83 -5.50 4.22 0.32
CA LYS A 83 -4.42 3.76 1.22
C LYS A 83 -3.64 2.58 0.63
N GLY A 84 -4.28 1.71 -0.17
CA GLY A 84 -3.61 0.60 -0.84
C GLY A 84 -2.57 1.08 -1.84
N TRP A 85 -2.94 2.06 -2.66
CA TRP A 85 -2.03 2.74 -3.59
C TRP A 85 -0.87 3.44 -2.87
N SER A 86 -1.16 4.07 -1.73
CA SER A 86 -0.13 4.72 -0.91
C SER A 86 0.91 3.72 -0.41
N ARG A 87 0.50 2.52 0.01
CA ARG A 87 1.43 1.45 0.41
C ARG A 87 2.24 0.92 -0.75
N LEU A 88 1.62 0.72 -1.91
CA LEU A 88 2.29 0.28 -3.13
C LEU A 88 3.41 1.26 -3.55
N GLY A 89 3.14 2.56 -3.50
CA GLY A 89 4.16 3.59 -3.74
C GLY A 89 5.29 3.55 -2.73
N ALA A 90 4.98 3.40 -1.43
CA ALA A 90 5.99 3.29 -0.38
C ALA A 90 6.90 2.06 -0.55
N CYS A 91 6.34 0.90 -0.91
CA CYS A 91 7.13 -0.30 -1.17
C CYS A 91 8.02 -0.16 -2.42
N GLN A 92 7.51 0.48 -3.48
CA GLN A 92 8.32 0.74 -4.68
C GLN A 92 9.47 1.69 -4.36
N ALA A 93 9.19 2.78 -3.65
CA ALA A 93 10.21 3.75 -3.23
C ALA A 93 11.29 3.10 -2.34
N GLN A 94 10.91 2.19 -1.44
CA GLN A 94 11.87 1.46 -0.61
C GLN A 94 12.72 0.48 -1.44
N LYS A 95 12.11 -0.21 -2.40
CA LYS A 95 12.82 -1.12 -3.31
C LYS A 95 13.86 -0.36 -4.15
N GLU A 96 13.48 0.80 -4.67
CA GLU A 96 14.40 1.65 -5.43
C GLU A 96 15.47 2.30 -4.54
N GLY A 97 15.11 2.68 -3.31
CA GLY A 97 16.05 3.21 -2.33
C GLY A 97 17.16 2.22 -1.95
N GLU A 98 16.85 0.93 -1.84
CA GLU A 98 17.88 -0.11 -1.61
C GLU A 98 18.84 -0.25 -2.79
N VAL A 99 18.33 -0.12 -4.03
CA VAL A 99 19.16 -0.15 -5.24
C VAL A 99 20.12 1.05 -5.29
N LEU A 100 19.70 2.21 -4.79
CA LEU A 100 20.51 3.44 -4.78
C LEU A 100 21.54 3.52 -3.62
N GLY A 101 21.47 2.59 -2.65
CA GLY A 101 22.42 2.52 -1.53
C GLY A 101 23.79 1.92 -1.90
N GLY A 102 23.92 1.29 -3.07
CA GLY A 102 25.19 0.88 -3.66
C GLY A 102 25.60 1.88 -4.74
N GLY A 103 26.62 2.71 -4.48
CA GLY A 103 27.03 3.79 -5.39
C GLY A 103 27.17 3.36 -6.86
N GLY A 104 26.36 3.95 -7.73
CA GLY A 104 26.43 3.67 -9.16
C GLY A 104 25.37 4.42 -9.94
N LEU A 105 25.79 5.54 -10.54
CA LEU A 105 25.17 6.27 -11.66
C LEU A 105 23.64 6.38 -11.66
N LEU A 106 23.17 7.60 -11.35
CA LEU A 106 21.87 8.10 -11.77
C LEU A 106 21.67 7.85 -13.28
N PRO A 107 20.72 7.00 -13.73
CA PRO A 107 20.27 7.11 -15.10
C PRO A 107 19.39 8.35 -15.20
N ASP A 108 19.85 9.29 -16.01
CA ASP A 108 19.07 10.41 -16.53
C ASP A 108 17.70 9.86 -16.99
N ARG A 109 16.62 10.36 -16.36
CA ARG A 109 15.21 10.11 -16.70
C ARG A 109 14.66 8.73 -16.27
N ALA A 110 14.23 8.65 -15.01
CA ALA A 110 13.28 7.63 -14.57
C ALA A 110 11.95 7.85 -15.29
N GLU A 111 11.69 7.07 -16.34
CA GLU A 111 10.40 7.01 -17.01
C GLU A 111 9.34 6.54 -16.00
N PRO A 112 8.23 7.27 -15.82
CA PRO A 112 7.19 6.89 -14.89
C PRO A 112 6.65 5.50 -15.26
N GLY A 113 6.53 4.63 -14.26
CA GLY A 113 6.05 3.27 -14.44
C GLY A 113 4.67 3.22 -15.11
N PRO A 114 4.27 2.08 -15.72
CA PRO A 114 3.01 1.95 -16.46
C PRO A 114 1.76 2.36 -15.67
N TRP A 115 1.80 2.31 -14.34
CA TRP A 115 0.69 2.66 -13.44
C TRP A 115 0.62 4.16 -13.10
N GLU A 116 1.70 4.91 -13.32
CA GLU A 116 1.78 6.35 -13.03
C GLU A 116 1.34 7.19 -14.25
N ARG A 117 1.24 6.55 -15.42
CA ARG A 117 0.72 7.12 -16.68
C ARG A 117 -0.80 7.33 -16.68
N ASP A 118 -1.52 6.67 -15.78
CA ASP A 118 -3.00 6.71 -15.68
C ASP A 118 -3.51 7.52 -14.47
N ILE A 119 -2.62 8.19 -13.72
CA ILE A 119 -3.05 9.08 -12.65
C ILE A 119 -3.64 10.34 -13.30
N PRO A 120 -4.93 10.66 -13.10
CA PRO A 120 -5.51 11.86 -13.66
C PRO A 120 -4.74 13.08 -13.14
N CYS A 121 -4.38 13.98 -14.07
CA CYS A 121 -3.52 15.16 -13.86
C CYS A 121 -3.84 15.96 -12.57
N ALA A 122 -5.09 15.94 -12.11
CA ALA A 122 -5.54 16.61 -10.89
C ALA A 122 -4.93 16.09 -9.57
N ALA A 123 -4.39 14.87 -9.52
CA ALA A 123 -3.86 14.27 -8.29
C ALA A 123 -2.34 14.47 -8.11
N GLN A 124 -1.62 14.86 -9.15
CA GLN A 124 -0.18 15.06 -9.09
C GLN A 124 0.11 16.52 -8.70
N GLN A 125 0.32 16.78 -7.41
CA GLN A 125 0.74 18.09 -6.88
C GLN A 125 2.20 18.46 -7.23
N ARG A 126 2.74 17.94 -8.34
CA ARG A 126 4.03 18.36 -8.87
C ARG A 126 3.75 19.51 -9.82
N ALA A 127 4.09 20.71 -9.39
CA ALA A 127 3.98 21.94 -10.17
C ALA A 127 4.45 21.70 -11.60
N CYS A 128 3.53 21.84 -12.57
CA CYS A 128 3.88 21.89 -13.98
C CYS A 128 4.74 23.15 -14.19
N PRO A 129 5.99 23.05 -14.70
CA PRO A 129 6.80 24.22 -14.99
C PRO A 129 6.36 24.97 -16.26
N ASP A 130 5.26 24.57 -16.92
CA ASP A 130 4.77 25.22 -18.14
C ASP A 130 3.25 25.46 -18.03
N ALA A 131 2.88 26.49 -17.27
CA ALA A 131 1.53 27.04 -17.28
C ALA A 131 1.61 28.45 -17.90
N PRO A 132 1.04 28.70 -19.09
CA PRO A 132 0.94 30.04 -19.62
C PRO A 132 0.06 30.91 -18.70
N PRO A 133 0.41 32.19 -18.48
CA PRO A 133 -0.28 33.03 -17.52
C PRO A 133 -1.68 33.39 -18.03
N GLY A 134 -2.68 32.72 -17.46
CA GLY A 134 -4.05 33.23 -17.39
C GLY A 134 -5.08 32.36 -18.11
N GLU A 135 -5.68 31.42 -17.39
CA GLU A 135 -7.12 31.20 -17.52
C GLU A 135 -7.72 30.50 -16.28
N PRO A 136 -8.84 31.00 -15.73
CA PRO A 136 -9.38 30.55 -14.46
C PRO A 136 -10.40 29.41 -14.63
N TRP A 137 -10.06 28.24 -14.09
CA TRP A 137 -10.93 27.26 -13.42
C TRP A 137 -12.43 27.28 -13.80
N ARG A 138 -12.81 26.83 -15.00
CA ARG A 138 -14.20 26.53 -15.33
C ARG A 138 -14.56 25.13 -14.83
N ARG A 139 -15.31 25.07 -13.72
CA ARG A 139 -16.13 23.89 -13.34
C ARG A 139 -17.32 23.81 -14.30
N PRO A 140 -17.71 22.62 -14.81
CA PRO A 140 -18.95 22.50 -15.57
C PRO A 140 -20.16 22.64 -14.64
N ARG A 141 -21.23 23.18 -15.23
CA ARG A 141 -22.48 23.61 -14.60
C ARG A 141 -23.41 22.46 -14.26
#